data_AF-A0A6J7IN89-F1
#
_entry.id   AF-A0A6J7IN89-F1
#
_cell.length_a   1.000
_cell.length_b   1.000
_cell.length_c   1.000
_cell.angle_alpha   90.00
_cell.angle_beta   90.00
_cell.angle_gamma   90.00
#
_symmetry.space_group_name_H-M   'P 1'
#
loop_
_entity.id
_entity.type
_entity.pdbx_description
1 polymer ?
#
loop_
_entity_poly.entity_id
_entity_poly.type
_entity_poly.pdbx_seq_one_letter_code
_entity_poly.pdbx_strand_id
1 'polypeptide(L)'
;MDVEEYRAARRTRLVERAVELGLPADEAGVLVDRVIEEQRRRIRRAEDPDDVVVPALRDAILVGPTGARTTTLVVLLAVVAVVVAVPIAYVTRDDSPPVMPSLFGLTTSEATRALQRDDIASRVVEVPQCNPAGQVLGSDPPPGSAVGADDVVTLIATSTPEWRCPDDAAARERAWAFLRFLVSGTASPGFAQGVRLFVDGEEVTVVGGAEAADTPGWQSVVRDPVLDYASRPAANPLGQPVVSISYGVPPPTTCGHPRATPAGAVLPSTRVVLTTGGESSTDACGLTIDLFDNVLGAISGVALYTPPRPGT
;
A
#
# COMPACT_ATOMS: atom_id res chain seq x y z
N MET A 1 6.27 -37.80 -26.54
CA MET A 1 5.06 -37.16 -26.01
C MET A 1 4.28 -36.67 -27.20
N ASP A 2 3.05 -37.18 -27.35
CA ASP A 2 2.16 -36.80 -28.45
C ASP A 2 1.73 -35.32 -28.29
N VAL A 3 1.40 -34.66 -29.39
CA VAL A 3 0.99 -33.24 -29.39
C VAL A 3 -0.29 -33.05 -28.57
N GLU A 4 -1.20 -34.00 -28.63
CA GLU A 4 -2.44 -33.98 -27.84
C GLU A 4 -2.17 -34.27 -26.34
N GLU A 5 -1.23 -35.17 -26.04
CA GLU A 5 -0.76 -35.44 -24.68
C GLU A 5 -0.09 -34.20 -24.04
N TYR A 6 0.72 -33.47 -24.82
CA TYR A 6 1.33 -32.22 -24.39
C TYR A 6 0.29 -31.11 -24.12
N ARG A 7 -0.72 -30.98 -24.99
CA ARG A 7 -1.81 -30.01 -24.80
C ARG A 7 -2.65 -30.31 -23.58
N ALA A 8 -2.98 -31.58 -23.35
CA ALA A 8 -3.71 -32.03 -22.17
C ALA A 8 -2.92 -31.73 -20.88
N ALA A 9 -1.63 -32.06 -20.85
CA ALA A 9 -0.77 -31.78 -19.69
C ALA A 9 -0.65 -30.27 -19.39
N ARG A 10 -0.54 -29.43 -20.43
CA ARG A 10 -0.46 -27.98 -20.26
C ARG A 10 -1.79 -27.39 -19.78
N ARG A 11 -2.93 -27.88 -20.29
CA ARG A 11 -4.25 -27.49 -19.81
C ARG A 11 -4.44 -27.83 -18.33
N THR A 12 -4.01 -29.02 -17.89
CA THR A 12 -4.08 -29.42 -16.48
C THR A 12 -3.33 -28.44 -15.58
N ARG A 13 -2.11 -28.03 -15.97
CA ARG A 13 -1.35 -27.03 -15.20
C ARG A 13 -2.03 -25.67 -15.10
N LEU A 14 -2.70 -25.22 -16.16
CA LEU A 14 -3.46 -23.96 -16.13
C LEU A 14 -4.67 -24.03 -15.21
N VAL A 15 -5.34 -25.19 -15.16
CA VAL A 15 -6.46 -25.43 -14.23
C VAL A 15 -5.98 -25.47 -12.78
N GLU A 16 -4.90 -26.19 -12.49
CA GLU A 16 -4.27 -26.19 -11.16
C GLU A 16 -3.91 -24.76 -10.73
N ARG A 17 -3.33 -23.98 -11.64
CA ARG A 17 -2.97 -22.58 -11.38
C ARG A 17 -4.18 -21.69 -11.12
N ALA A 18 -5.31 -21.91 -11.81
CA ALA A 18 -6.55 -21.19 -11.54
C ALA A 18 -7.11 -21.50 -10.15
N VAL A 19 -6.99 -22.75 -9.69
CA VAL A 19 -7.40 -23.17 -8.34
C VAL A 19 -6.50 -22.54 -7.26
N GLU A 20 -5.19 -22.50 -7.49
CA GLU A 20 -4.25 -21.78 -6.60
C GLU A 20 -4.58 -20.29 -6.48
N LEU A 21 -5.17 -19.69 -7.50
CA LEU A 21 -5.62 -18.30 -7.52
C LEU A 21 -7.01 -18.09 -6.88
N GLY A 22 -7.59 -19.14 -6.28
CA GLY A 22 -8.83 -19.06 -5.50
C GLY A 22 -10.10 -19.41 -6.27
N LEU A 23 -9.99 -19.91 -7.51
CA LEU A 23 -11.16 -20.33 -8.29
C LEU A 23 -11.59 -21.76 -7.91
N PRO A 24 -12.90 -22.05 -7.75
CA PRO A 24 -13.38 -23.40 -7.50
C PRO A 24 -12.97 -24.38 -8.62
N ALA A 25 -12.61 -25.62 -8.25
CA ALA A 25 -12.07 -26.61 -9.20
C ALA A 25 -13.06 -27.01 -10.30
N ASP A 26 -14.37 -26.94 -10.03
CA ASP A 26 -15.45 -27.19 -10.98
C ASP A 26 -15.66 -26.04 -11.97
N GLU A 27 -15.25 -24.82 -11.63
CA GLU A 27 -15.31 -23.64 -12.51
C GLU A 27 -14.00 -23.39 -13.28
N ALA A 28 -12.87 -23.83 -12.73
CA ALA A 28 -11.54 -23.59 -13.26
C ALA A 28 -11.33 -24.11 -14.69
N GLY A 29 -11.83 -25.31 -14.99
CA GLY A 29 -11.76 -25.87 -16.34
C GLY A 29 -12.49 -25.01 -17.37
N VAL A 30 -13.68 -24.52 -17.03
CA VAL A 30 -14.54 -23.73 -17.92
C VAL A 30 -13.93 -22.36 -18.19
N LEU A 31 -13.35 -21.72 -17.17
CA LEU A 31 -12.72 -20.42 -17.34
C LEU A 31 -11.43 -20.51 -18.18
N VAL A 32 -10.60 -21.53 -17.92
CA VAL A 32 -9.36 -21.75 -18.71
C VAL A 32 -9.70 -21.93 -20.19
N ASP A 33 -10.70 -22.75 -20.52
CA ASP A 33 -11.11 -22.96 -21.91
C ASP A 33 -11.62 -21.66 -22.57
N ARG A 34 -12.38 -20.85 -21.82
CA ARG A 34 -12.85 -19.54 -22.29
C ARG A 34 -11.69 -18.59 -22.59
N VAL A 35 -10.75 -18.45 -21.66
CA VAL A 35 -9.58 -17.57 -21.81
C VAL A 35 -8.72 -18.01 -22.99
N ILE A 36 -8.50 -19.32 -23.16
CA ILE A 36 -7.74 -19.85 -24.30
C ILE A 36 -8.43 -19.50 -25.63
N GLU A 37 -9.76 -19.63 -25.72
CA GLU A 37 -10.48 -19.29 -26.95
C GLU A 37 -10.48 -17.78 -27.22
N GLU A 38 -10.69 -16.94 -26.20
CA GLU A 38 -10.63 -15.47 -26.31
C GLU A 38 -9.25 -14.98 -26.76
N GLN A 39 -8.18 -15.58 -26.22
CA GLN A 39 -6.80 -15.21 -26.53
C GLN A 39 -6.22 -15.96 -27.75
N ARG A 40 -6.98 -16.82 -28.42
CA ARG A 40 -6.51 -17.68 -29.53
C ARG A 40 -5.77 -16.96 -30.65
N ARG A 41 -6.12 -15.70 -30.95
CA ARG A 41 -5.42 -14.88 -31.95
C ARG A 41 -4.06 -14.37 -31.45
N ARG A 42 -3.94 -14.06 -30.16
CA ARG A 42 -2.70 -13.59 -29.54
C ARG A 42 -1.75 -14.74 -29.27
N ILE A 43 -2.25 -15.87 -28.77
CA ILE A 43 -1.48 -17.11 -28.57
C ILE A 43 -0.77 -17.52 -29.86
N ARG A 44 -1.46 -17.49 -31.01
CA ARG A 44 -0.87 -17.83 -32.32
C ARG A 44 0.29 -16.94 -32.76
N ARG A 45 0.41 -15.74 -32.18
CA ARG A 45 1.47 -14.77 -32.52
C ARG A 45 2.54 -14.66 -31.44
N ALA A 46 2.31 -15.26 -30.27
CA ALA A 46 3.24 -15.22 -29.16
C ALA A 46 4.32 -16.29 -29.34
N GLU A 47 5.53 -15.97 -28.89
CA GLU A 47 6.65 -16.90 -28.86
C GLU A 47 6.43 -17.97 -27.77
N ASP A 48 5.90 -17.56 -26.61
CA ASP A 48 5.36 -18.46 -25.58
C ASP A 48 3.85 -18.19 -25.33
N PRO A 49 2.97 -19.20 -25.48
CA PRO A 49 1.55 -19.09 -25.11
C PRO A 49 1.29 -18.67 -23.66
N ASP A 50 2.16 -19.03 -22.71
CA ASP A 50 1.89 -18.81 -21.28
C ASP A 50 1.99 -17.32 -20.91
N ASP A 51 2.84 -16.56 -21.60
CA ASP A 51 2.95 -15.10 -21.44
C ASP A 51 1.65 -14.36 -21.81
N VAL A 52 0.74 -15.02 -22.53
CA VAL A 52 -0.58 -14.48 -22.88
C VAL A 52 -1.67 -15.08 -22.00
N VAL A 53 -1.64 -16.39 -21.78
CA VAL A 53 -2.73 -17.11 -21.10
C VAL A 53 -2.68 -16.92 -19.59
N VAL A 54 -1.50 -16.94 -18.96
CA VAL A 54 -1.39 -16.84 -17.50
C VAL A 54 -1.80 -15.46 -16.99
N PRO A 55 -1.38 -14.34 -17.61
CA PRO A 55 -1.89 -13.01 -17.23
C PRO A 55 -3.40 -12.88 -17.49
N ALA A 56 -3.90 -13.31 -18.66
CA ALA A 56 -5.32 -13.21 -18.98
C ALA A 56 -6.21 -14.07 -18.05
N LEU A 57 -5.72 -15.23 -17.63
CA LEU A 57 -6.40 -16.10 -16.66
C LEU A 57 -6.41 -15.46 -15.28
N ARG A 58 -5.29 -14.87 -14.86
CA ARG A 58 -5.20 -14.10 -13.60
C ARG A 58 -6.17 -12.92 -13.62
N ASP A 59 -6.20 -12.15 -14.70
CA ASP A 59 -7.11 -11.02 -14.88
C ASP A 59 -8.57 -11.48 -14.82
N ALA A 60 -8.92 -12.57 -15.53
CA ALA A 60 -10.28 -13.11 -15.54
C ALA A 60 -10.76 -13.58 -14.16
N ILE A 61 -9.86 -14.15 -13.34
CA ILE A 61 -10.17 -14.61 -11.98
C ILE A 61 -10.29 -13.42 -11.01
N LEU A 62 -9.42 -12.42 -11.11
CA LEU A 62 -9.37 -11.29 -10.18
C LEU A 62 -10.42 -10.20 -10.48
N VAL A 63 -10.86 -10.08 -11.74
CA VAL A 63 -11.80 -9.06 -12.22
C VAL A 63 -13.26 -9.58 -12.28
N GLY A 64 -13.47 -10.90 -12.40
CA GLY A 64 -14.80 -11.49 -12.64
C GLY A 64 -15.28 -11.27 -14.09
N PRO A 65 -16.34 -11.97 -14.55
CA PRO A 65 -16.77 -11.93 -15.95
C PRO A 65 -17.24 -10.52 -16.33
N THR A 66 -16.44 -9.85 -17.15
CA THR A 66 -16.79 -8.57 -17.77
C THR A 66 -17.99 -8.80 -18.70
N GLY A 67 -19.13 -8.22 -18.33
CA GLY A 67 -20.33 -8.22 -19.15
C GLY A 67 -20.02 -7.63 -20.53
N ALA A 68 -20.24 -8.42 -21.57
CA ALA A 68 -20.05 -8.03 -22.96
C ALA A 68 -20.77 -6.70 -23.24
N ARG A 69 -20.02 -5.71 -23.73
CA ARG A 69 -20.56 -4.46 -24.28
C ARG A 69 -21.50 -4.78 -25.44
N THR A 70 -22.79 -4.77 -25.16
CA THR A 70 -23.84 -4.78 -26.18
C THR A 70 -24.04 -3.34 -26.67
N THR A 71 -23.39 -3.01 -27.78
CA THR A 71 -23.74 -1.86 -28.60
C THR A 71 -25.19 -1.96 -29.04
N THR A 72 -26.07 -1.21 -28.39
CA THR A 72 -27.43 -0.97 -28.90
C THR A 72 -27.55 0.51 -29.24
N LEU A 73 -27.52 0.76 -30.55
CA LEU A 73 -27.70 2.06 -31.18
C LEU A 73 -29.19 2.42 -31.08
N VAL A 74 -29.53 3.49 -30.35
CA VAL A 74 -30.89 4.05 -30.35
C VAL A 74 -30.82 5.51 -30.81
N VAL A 75 -31.25 5.70 -32.05
CA VAL A 75 -31.58 7.00 -32.64
C VAL A 75 -33.11 7.11 -32.66
N LEU A 76 -33.65 8.16 -32.04
CA LEU A 76 -34.81 8.99 -32.44
C LEU A 76 -35.36 9.74 -31.19
N LEU A 77 -35.07 11.03 -31.01
CA LEU A 77 -35.84 12.22 -31.49
C LEU A 77 -37.11 12.52 -30.67
N ALA A 78 -37.06 13.64 -29.92
CA ALA A 78 -37.88 14.85 -30.11
C ALA A 78 -38.50 15.46 -28.83
N VAL A 79 -38.02 16.68 -28.51
CA VAL A 79 -38.80 17.91 -28.18
C VAL A 79 -39.65 17.86 -26.90
N VAL A 80 -39.44 18.70 -25.88
CA VAL A 80 -39.95 20.10 -25.79
C VAL A 80 -39.11 20.91 -24.80
N ALA A 81 -38.78 22.12 -25.22
CA ALA A 81 -38.10 23.16 -24.44
C ALA A 81 -39.00 23.78 -23.35
N VAL A 82 -38.46 23.95 -22.15
CA VAL A 82 -38.78 25.11 -21.30
C VAL A 82 -37.47 25.64 -20.74
N VAL A 83 -37.14 26.84 -21.20
CA VAL A 83 -36.00 27.67 -20.77
C VAL A 83 -36.27 28.13 -19.34
N VAL A 84 -35.51 27.59 -18.38
CA VAL A 84 -35.26 28.27 -17.11
C VAL A 84 -33.76 28.51 -17.07
N ALA A 85 -33.38 29.77 -17.22
CA ALA A 85 -32.01 30.24 -17.07
C ALA A 85 -31.58 30.10 -15.60
N VAL A 86 -31.17 28.89 -15.22
CA VAL A 86 -30.29 28.68 -14.08
C VAL A 86 -28.89 29.04 -14.58
N PRO A 87 -28.12 29.90 -13.92
CA PRO A 87 -26.70 30.00 -14.19
C PRO A 87 -26.10 28.67 -13.74
N ILE A 88 -26.09 27.68 -14.64
CA ILE A 88 -25.24 26.52 -14.50
C ILE A 88 -23.84 27.11 -14.61
N ALA A 89 -23.23 27.34 -13.45
CA ALA A 89 -21.79 27.37 -13.36
C ALA A 89 -21.35 26.06 -14.00
N TYR A 90 -20.94 26.13 -15.27
CA TYR A 90 -20.07 25.14 -15.86
C TYR A 90 -18.79 25.24 -15.03
N VAL A 91 -18.80 24.57 -13.88
CA VAL A 91 -17.60 24.02 -13.30
C VAL A 91 -17.04 23.19 -14.44
N THR A 92 -16.01 23.72 -15.07
CA THR A 92 -15.12 22.96 -15.93
C THR A 92 -14.68 21.79 -15.06
N ARG A 93 -15.38 20.66 -15.17
CA ARG A 93 -14.90 19.40 -14.64
C ARG A 93 -13.61 19.20 -15.39
N ASP A 94 -12.50 19.26 -14.67
CA ASP A 94 -11.27 18.71 -15.16
C ASP A 94 -11.60 17.24 -15.49
N ASP A 95 -11.74 16.90 -16.76
CA ASP A 95 -11.99 15.52 -17.22
C ASP A 95 -10.71 14.66 -17.08
N SER A 96 -9.72 15.15 -16.33
CA SER A 96 -8.54 14.41 -15.93
C SER A 96 -8.95 13.31 -14.94
N PRO A 97 -8.64 12.04 -15.21
CA PRO A 97 -8.97 10.96 -14.28
C PRO A 97 -8.34 11.24 -12.90
N PRO A 98 -9.06 10.97 -11.79
CA PRO A 98 -8.50 11.12 -10.45
C PRO A 98 -7.22 10.30 -10.32
N VAL A 99 -6.24 10.83 -9.60
CA VAL A 99 -5.00 10.11 -9.29
C VAL A 99 -5.17 9.36 -7.98
N MET A 100 -4.63 8.15 -7.92
CA MET A 100 -4.68 7.31 -6.74
C MET A 100 -3.92 7.99 -5.58
N PRO A 101 -4.59 8.34 -4.47
CA PRO A 101 -3.89 8.94 -3.34
C PRO A 101 -2.98 7.92 -2.65
N SER A 102 -1.97 8.41 -1.94
CA SER A 102 -1.22 7.55 -1.01
C SER A 102 -2.10 7.18 0.18
N LEU A 103 -2.16 5.88 0.48
CA LEU A 103 -2.91 5.32 1.61
C LEU A 103 -1.99 4.82 2.73
N PHE A 104 -0.71 5.17 2.65
CA PHE A 104 0.31 4.78 3.62
C PHE A 104 -0.12 5.15 5.05
N GLY A 105 0.06 4.22 5.99
CA GLY A 105 -0.23 4.44 7.40
C GLY A 105 -1.71 4.50 7.79
N LEU A 106 -2.65 4.36 6.83
CA LEU A 106 -4.09 4.38 7.11
C LEU A 106 -4.64 3.00 7.43
N THR A 107 -5.67 2.96 8.29
CA THR A 107 -6.51 1.77 8.44
C THR A 107 -7.44 1.60 7.23
N THR A 108 -7.99 0.39 7.02
CA THR A 108 -8.99 0.12 5.99
C THR A 108 -10.15 1.11 6.07
N SER A 109 -10.63 1.41 7.28
CA SER A 109 -11.73 2.36 7.49
C SER A 109 -11.37 3.80 7.07
N GLU A 110 -10.13 4.22 7.29
CA GLU A 110 -9.64 5.56 6.95
C GLU A 110 -9.34 5.66 5.46
N ALA A 111 -8.75 4.61 4.87
CA ALA A 111 -8.47 4.51 3.45
C ALA A 111 -9.75 4.47 2.61
N THR A 112 -10.74 3.64 2.97
CA THR A 112 -12.05 3.63 2.28
C THR A 112 -12.72 5.00 2.34
N ARG A 113 -12.65 5.69 3.50
CA ARG A 113 -13.19 7.06 3.63
C ARG A 113 -12.39 8.10 2.83
N ALA A 114 -11.09 7.91 2.64
CA ALA A 114 -10.29 8.77 1.79
C ALA A 114 -10.71 8.60 0.33
N LEU A 115 -10.76 7.37 -0.17
CA LEU A 115 -11.17 7.07 -1.54
C LEU A 115 -12.61 7.50 -1.84
N GLN A 116 -13.55 7.29 -0.91
CA GLN A 116 -14.94 7.73 -1.07
C GLN A 116 -15.07 9.26 -1.20
N ARG A 117 -14.19 10.05 -0.57
CA ARG A 117 -14.21 11.52 -0.72
C ARG A 117 -13.76 11.97 -2.10
N ASP A 118 -12.98 11.13 -2.78
CA ASP A 118 -12.48 11.36 -4.12
C ASP A 118 -13.34 10.64 -5.19
N ASP A 119 -14.53 10.17 -4.81
CA ASP A 119 -15.45 9.38 -5.64
C ASP A 119 -14.83 8.10 -6.25
N ILE A 120 -13.82 7.54 -5.58
CA ILE A 120 -13.14 6.31 -5.99
C ILE A 120 -13.77 5.10 -5.31
N ALA A 121 -14.28 4.16 -6.11
CA ALA A 121 -14.79 2.89 -5.61
C ALA A 121 -13.65 1.98 -5.12
N SER A 122 -13.87 1.25 -4.03
CA SER A 122 -12.85 0.38 -3.44
C SER A 122 -13.42 -0.95 -2.95
N ARG A 123 -12.63 -2.02 -3.06
CA ARG A 123 -12.83 -3.30 -2.38
C ARG A 123 -11.63 -3.63 -1.50
N VAL A 124 -11.81 -4.45 -0.47
CA VAL A 124 -10.74 -4.84 0.46
C VAL A 124 -10.38 -6.30 0.24
N VAL A 125 -9.09 -6.58 0.10
CA VAL A 125 -8.50 -7.91 0.12
C VAL A 125 -7.63 -8.01 1.37
N GLU A 126 -8.00 -8.96 2.23
CA GLU A 126 -7.31 -9.20 3.48
C GLU A 126 -6.17 -10.21 3.32
N VAL A 127 -5.01 -9.89 3.89
CA VAL A 127 -3.82 -10.73 3.87
C VAL A 127 -3.39 -11.00 5.31
N PRO A 128 -3.34 -12.27 5.74
CA PRO A 128 -2.85 -12.67 7.05
C PRO A 128 -1.44 -12.12 7.32
N GLN A 129 -1.26 -11.30 8.37
CA GLN A 129 0.00 -10.64 8.72
C GLN A 129 0.09 -10.37 10.23
N CYS A 130 1.29 -10.36 10.80
CA CYS A 130 1.48 -10.08 12.23
C CYS A 130 1.30 -8.61 12.64
N ASN A 131 1.02 -7.72 11.68
CA ASN A 131 0.66 -6.33 11.96
C ASN A 131 -0.79 -6.24 12.48
N PRO A 132 -1.18 -5.13 13.13
CA PRO A 132 -2.55 -4.92 13.58
C PRO A 132 -3.53 -5.12 12.41
N ALA A 133 -4.62 -5.85 12.62
CA ALA A 133 -5.61 -6.13 11.59
C ALA A 133 -6.27 -4.83 11.09
N GLY A 134 -6.62 -4.81 9.79
CA GLY A 134 -7.21 -3.65 9.13
C GLY A 134 -6.21 -2.54 8.81
N GLN A 135 -4.92 -2.82 8.77
CA GLN A 135 -3.89 -1.88 8.34
C GLN A 135 -3.69 -1.99 6.83
N VAL A 136 -3.75 -0.87 6.10
CA VAL A 136 -3.50 -0.88 4.66
C VAL A 136 -2.00 -1.03 4.40
N LEU A 137 -1.66 -2.03 3.57
CA LEU A 137 -0.32 -2.34 3.12
C LEU A 137 -0.04 -1.79 1.72
N GLY A 138 -1.08 -1.48 0.95
CA GLY A 138 -0.98 -0.94 -0.40
C GLY A 138 -2.31 -1.00 -1.14
N SER A 139 -2.27 -0.62 -2.40
CA SER A 139 -3.42 -0.63 -3.29
C SER A 139 -3.03 -1.06 -4.70
N ASP A 140 -4.03 -1.55 -5.43
CA ASP A 140 -3.96 -1.75 -6.87
C ASP A 140 -5.13 -0.99 -7.53
N PRO A 141 -4.86 0.02 -8.39
CA PRO A 141 -3.54 0.50 -8.80
C PRO A 141 -2.75 1.19 -7.65
N PRO A 142 -1.41 1.29 -7.77
CA PRO A 142 -0.58 1.91 -6.73
C PRO A 142 -0.75 3.44 -6.69
N PRO A 143 -0.35 4.11 -5.59
CA PRO A 143 -0.40 5.56 -5.46
C PRO A 143 0.23 6.31 -6.65
N GLY A 144 -0.39 7.41 -7.06
CA GLY A 144 0.01 8.22 -8.22
C GLY A 144 -0.49 7.72 -9.57
N SER A 145 -1.06 6.51 -9.64
CA SER A 145 -1.66 5.99 -10.88
C SER A 145 -2.97 6.71 -11.21
N ALA A 146 -3.30 6.84 -12.49
CA ALA A 146 -4.64 7.28 -12.89
C ALA A 146 -5.68 6.20 -12.54
N VAL A 147 -6.82 6.63 -12.01
CA VAL A 147 -7.96 5.76 -11.69
C VAL A 147 -9.10 6.09 -12.63
N GLY A 148 -9.61 5.10 -13.37
CA GLY A 148 -10.77 5.26 -14.22
C GLY A 148 -12.04 5.46 -13.41
N ALA A 149 -13.03 6.19 -13.97
CA ALA A 149 -14.28 6.51 -13.29
C ALA A 149 -15.09 5.26 -12.85
N ASP A 150 -14.92 4.14 -13.54
CA ASP A 150 -15.59 2.87 -13.25
C ASP A 150 -14.65 1.83 -12.60
N ASP A 151 -13.41 2.20 -12.27
CA ASP A 151 -12.45 1.28 -11.68
C ASP A 151 -12.76 1.04 -10.19
N VAL A 152 -12.61 -0.22 -9.76
CA VAL A 152 -12.70 -0.59 -8.34
C VAL A 152 -11.29 -0.83 -7.83
N VAL A 153 -10.78 0.10 -7.04
CA VAL A 153 -9.46 -0.01 -6.41
C VAL A 153 -9.45 -1.16 -5.40
N THR A 154 -8.42 -1.99 -5.46
CA THR A 154 -8.22 -3.05 -4.48
C THR A 154 -7.32 -2.55 -3.35
N LEU A 155 -7.84 -2.47 -2.14
CA LEU A 155 -7.09 -2.21 -0.92
C LEU A 155 -6.53 -3.52 -0.38
N ILE A 156 -5.22 -3.60 -0.22
CA ILE A 156 -4.56 -4.75 0.40
C ILE A 156 -4.38 -4.41 1.88
N ALA A 157 -5.09 -5.11 2.75
CA ALA A 157 -5.09 -4.85 4.19
C ALA A 157 -4.67 -6.07 4.99
N THR A 158 -4.12 -5.85 6.19
CA THR A 158 -3.75 -6.92 7.10
C THR A 158 -4.98 -7.59 7.72
N SER A 159 -4.91 -8.90 7.93
CA SER A 159 -5.81 -9.64 8.80
C SER A 159 -5.04 -10.48 9.80
N THR A 160 -5.73 -10.96 10.83
CA THR A 160 -5.13 -11.80 11.86
C THR A 160 -4.69 -13.14 11.26
N PRO A 161 -3.41 -13.52 11.40
CA PRO A 161 -2.93 -14.78 10.88
C PRO A 161 -3.30 -15.95 11.79
N GLU A 162 -3.37 -17.14 11.19
CA GLU A 162 -3.55 -18.39 11.94
C GLU A 162 -2.25 -18.88 12.59
N TRP A 163 -1.09 -18.40 12.12
CA TRP A 163 0.20 -18.71 12.72
C TRP A 163 0.52 -17.78 13.89
N ARG A 164 1.41 -18.27 14.76
CA ARG A 164 1.88 -17.49 15.91
C ARG A 164 2.80 -16.36 15.47
N CYS A 165 2.48 -15.15 15.89
CA CYS A 165 3.33 -13.99 15.71
C CYS A 165 4.44 -13.89 16.76
N PRO A 166 5.54 -13.18 16.47
CA PRO A 166 6.53 -12.80 17.48
C PRO A 166 5.88 -12.05 18.65
N ASP A 167 6.54 -12.06 19.79
CA ASP A 167 6.09 -11.35 21.00
C ASP A 167 6.43 -9.85 20.92
N ASP A 168 5.98 -9.21 19.85
CA ASP A 168 6.23 -7.79 19.51
C ASP A 168 4.94 -7.03 19.13
N ALA A 169 3.77 -7.59 19.41
CA ALA A 169 2.48 -7.02 19.01
C ALA A 169 2.28 -5.57 19.48
N ALA A 170 2.64 -5.27 20.74
CA ALA A 170 2.56 -3.90 21.27
C ALA A 170 3.49 -2.92 20.55
N ALA A 171 4.66 -3.37 20.10
CA ALA A 171 5.58 -2.56 19.30
C ALA A 171 4.99 -2.30 17.90
N ARG A 172 4.32 -3.28 17.29
CA ARG A 172 3.63 -3.11 16.01
C ARG A 172 2.47 -2.13 16.09
N GLU A 173 1.63 -2.25 17.12
CA GLU A 173 0.56 -1.28 17.38
C GLU A 173 1.11 0.14 17.55
N ARG A 174 2.18 0.29 18.34
CA ARG A 174 2.86 1.57 18.56
C ARG A 174 3.43 2.16 17.26
N ALA A 175 4.11 1.35 16.45
CA ALA A 175 4.66 1.76 15.17
C ALA A 175 3.58 2.28 14.21
N TRP A 176 2.49 1.53 14.04
CA TRP A 176 1.40 1.95 13.16
C TRP A 176 0.62 3.16 13.70
N ALA A 177 0.44 3.26 15.03
CA ALA A 177 -0.12 4.45 15.65
C ALA A 177 0.75 5.70 15.38
N PHE A 178 2.08 5.55 15.41
CA PHE A 178 3.02 6.62 15.10
C PHE A 178 2.99 7.01 13.61
N LEU A 179 3.01 6.06 12.68
CA LEU A 179 2.88 6.36 11.25
C LEU A 179 1.56 7.08 10.94
N ARG A 180 0.47 6.66 11.57
CA ARG A 180 -0.82 7.32 11.45
C ARG A 180 -0.83 8.73 12.04
N PHE A 181 -0.07 9.00 13.11
CA PHE A 181 0.12 10.36 13.62
C PHE A 181 0.77 11.27 12.58
N LEU A 182 1.81 10.79 11.89
CA LEU A 182 2.47 11.56 10.83
C LEU A 182 1.52 11.87 9.67
N VAL A 183 0.68 10.91 9.28
CA VAL A 183 -0.25 11.05 8.15
C VAL A 183 -1.45 11.93 8.51
N SER A 184 -2.12 11.63 9.62
CA SER A 184 -3.37 12.31 10.03
C SER A 184 -3.15 13.64 10.76
N GLY A 185 -1.96 13.87 11.30
CA GLY A 185 -1.65 15.00 12.16
C GLY A 185 -2.14 14.86 13.60
N THR A 186 -3.15 14.03 13.87
CA THR A 186 -3.90 14.05 15.14
C THR A 186 -3.95 12.73 15.91
N ALA A 187 -3.48 11.61 15.34
CA ALA A 187 -3.42 10.37 16.11
C ALA A 187 -2.44 10.49 17.27
N SER A 188 -2.74 9.93 18.45
CA SER A 188 -1.82 10.00 19.60
C SER A 188 -1.26 8.61 19.90
N PRO A 189 0.03 8.34 19.58
CA PRO A 189 0.69 7.06 19.86
C PRO A 189 1.16 6.93 21.32
N GLY A 190 0.69 7.79 22.23
CA GLY A 190 1.10 7.80 23.64
C GLY A 190 2.44 8.50 23.88
N PHE A 191 2.56 9.76 23.47
CA PHE A 191 3.76 10.55 23.72
C PHE A 191 3.91 10.97 25.19
N ALA A 192 5.15 11.09 25.64
CA ALA A 192 5.49 11.82 26.86
C ALA A 192 5.24 13.33 26.66
N GLN A 193 5.20 14.10 27.75
CA GLN A 193 4.95 15.55 27.66
C GLN A 193 5.94 16.28 26.74
N GLY A 194 7.21 15.86 26.76
CA GLY A 194 8.24 16.31 25.82
C GLY A 194 8.83 15.11 25.08
N VAL A 195 8.99 15.25 23.78
CA VAL A 195 9.57 14.24 22.89
C VAL A 195 10.83 14.82 22.25
N ARG A 196 11.96 14.15 22.45
CA ARG A 196 13.24 14.53 21.84
C ARG A 196 13.31 13.97 20.42
N LEU A 197 13.58 14.83 19.45
CA LEU A 197 13.71 14.44 18.05
C LEU A 197 15.18 14.38 17.68
N PHE A 198 15.58 13.27 17.06
CA PHE A 198 16.93 13.03 16.56
C PHE A 198 16.90 12.82 15.06
N VAL A 199 17.90 13.34 14.37
CA VAL A 199 18.16 13.06 12.96
C VAL A 199 19.58 12.56 12.83
N ASP A 200 19.75 11.38 12.23
CA ASP A 200 21.06 10.81 11.91
C ASP A 200 22.01 10.75 13.14
N GLY A 201 21.41 10.43 14.30
CA GLY A 201 22.10 10.28 15.59
C GLY A 201 22.21 11.55 16.44
N GLU A 202 21.91 12.73 15.89
CA GLU A 202 22.04 14.02 16.59
C GLU A 202 20.69 14.53 17.11
N GLU A 203 20.64 15.06 18.34
CA GLU A 203 19.43 15.70 18.87
C GLU A 203 19.21 17.03 18.16
N VAL A 204 18.06 17.18 17.52
CA VAL A 204 17.72 18.39 16.75
C VAL A 204 16.87 19.35 17.59
N THR A 205 15.84 18.83 18.25
CA THR A 205 14.87 19.64 19.02
C THR A 205 14.06 18.80 20.01
N VAL A 206 13.31 19.48 20.88
CA VAL A 206 12.30 18.89 21.76
C VAL A 206 10.94 19.49 21.43
N VAL A 207 9.94 18.63 21.21
CA VAL A 207 8.56 19.02 20.89
C VAL A 207 7.60 18.55 21.97
N GLY A 208 6.45 19.23 22.11
CA GLY A 208 5.40 18.78 23.00
C GLY A 208 4.72 17.50 22.48
N GLY A 209 4.48 16.52 23.34
CA GLY A 209 3.77 15.29 22.96
C GLY A 209 2.28 15.47 22.64
N ALA A 210 1.71 16.63 22.98
CA ALA A 210 0.34 16.99 22.60
C ALA A 210 0.28 17.79 21.29
N GLU A 211 1.43 18.16 20.71
CA GLU A 211 1.49 18.87 19.45
C GLU A 211 1.10 17.96 18.29
N ALA A 212 0.39 18.50 17.31
CA ALA A 212 0.03 17.80 16.08
C ALA A 212 1.26 17.63 15.17
N ALA A 213 1.23 16.63 14.28
CA ALA A 213 2.39 16.32 13.43
C ALA A 213 2.71 17.41 12.38
N ASP A 214 1.77 18.32 12.12
CA ASP A 214 1.89 19.48 11.22
C ASP A 214 2.46 20.73 11.92
N THR A 215 2.76 20.66 13.21
CA THR A 215 3.48 21.72 13.91
C THR A 215 4.95 21.77 13.45
N PRO A 216 5.60 22.96 13.39
CA PRO A 216 6.91 23.11 12.75
C PRO A 216 7.99 22.13 13.22
N GLY A 217 8.02 21.79 14.52
CA GLY A 217 8.99 20.85 15.09
C GLY A 217 8.80 19.43 14.58
N TRP A 218 7.58 18.89 14.66
CA TRP A 218 7.26 17.58 14.09
C TRP A 218 7.34 17.56 12.58
N GLN A 219 6.80 18.60 11.94
CA GLN A 219 6.60 18.70 10.51
C GLN A 219 7.95 18.60 9.77
N SER A 220 8.86 19.51 10.08
CA SER A 220 10.12 19.64 9.34
C SER A 220 11.13 18.55 9.67
N VAL A 221 11.14 18.05 10.92
CA VAL A 221 12.15 17.10 11.40
C VAL A 221 11.79 15.66 11.08
N VAL A 222 10.51 15.29 11.18
CA VAL A 222 10.09 13.88 11.07
C VAL A 222 9.02 13.68 10.01
N ARG A 223 7.91 14.41 10.06
CA ARG A 223 6.75 14.14 9.22
C ARG A 223 7.07 14.28 7.74
N ASP A 224 7.52 15.45 7.31
CA ASP A 224 7.72 15.73 5.88
C ASP A 224 8.80 14.83 5.27
N PRO A 225 9.97 14.57 5.92
CA PRO A 225 10.94 13.58 5.44
C PRO A 225 10.37 12.16 5.30
N VAL A 226 9.57 11.72 6.27
CA VAL A 226 8.95 10.38 6.24
C VAL A 226 7.89 10.29 5.14
N LEU A 227 7.02 11.30 5.02
CA LEU A 227 5.97 11.31 4.00
C LEU A 227 6.54 11.48 2.58
N ASP A 228 7.59 12.29 2.41
CA ASP A 228 8.33 12.37 1.14
C ASP A 228 8.87 10.99 0.75
N TYR A 229 9.55 10.30 1.67
CA TYR A 229 10.06 8.95 1.41
C TYR A 229 8.93 7.95 1.14
N ALA A 230 7.86 7.99 1.92
CA ALA A 230 6.69 7.12 1.80
C ALA A 230 5.95 7.30 0.46
N SER A 231 6.02 8.49 -0.14
CA SER A 231 5.40 8.80 -1.42
C SER A 231 6.20 8.33 -2.64
N ARG A 232 7.45 7.89 -2.44
CA ARG A 232 8.31 7.46 -3.56
C ARG A 232 7.79 6.14 -4.12
N PRO A 233 7.66 6.02 -5.45
CA PRO A 233 7.34 4.76 -6.09
C PRO A 233 8.36 3.69 -5.67
N ALA A 234 7.87 2.55 -5.22
CA ALA A 234 8.70 1.40 -4.90
C ALA A 234 8.62 0.35 -6.00
N ALA A 235 9.75 -0.30 -6.29
CA ALA A 235 9.82 -1.37 -7.30
C ALA A 235 9.32 -2.71 -6.73
N ASN A 236 8.10 -2.71 -6.21
CA ASN A 236 7.43 -3.88 -5.65
C ASN A 236 5.94 -3.87 -6.06
N PRO A 237 5.21 -5.00 -5.92
CA PRO A 237 3.81 -5.09 -6.33
C PRO A 237 2.84 -4.11 -5.63
N LEU A 238 3.24 -3.53 -4.50
CA LEU A 238 2.42 -2.56 -3.75
C LEU A 238 2.65 -1.12 -4.25
N GLY A 239 3.68 -0.89 -5.06
CA GLY A 239 4.08 0.43 -5.58
C GLY A 239 4.48 1.45 -4.52
N GLN A 240 4.63 1.02 -3.26
CA GLN A 240 4.95 1.87 -2.11
C GLN A 240 5.95 1.17 -1.16
N PRO A 241 6.59 1.90 -0.23
CA PRO A 241 7.59 1.30 0.65
C PRO A 241 7.03 0.20 1.54
N VAL A 242 7.80 -0.87 1.71
CA VAL A 242 7.48 -1.94 2.66
C VAL A 242 7.84 -1.47 4.06
N VAL A 243 6.90 -1.66 5.00
CA VAL A 243 7.09 -1.34 6.42
C VAL A 243 7.56 -2.59 7.16
N SER A 244 8.79 -2.56 7.65
CA SER A 244 9.31 -3.58 8.57
C SER A 244 9.31 -3.03 10.00
N ILE A 245 8.83 -3.83 10.95
CA ILE A 245 8.77 -3.46 12.37
C ILE A 245 9.49 -4.52 13.19
N SER A 246 10.32 -4.05 14.11
CA SER A 246 11.02 -4.89 15.08
C SER A 246 11.07 -4.22 16.45
N TYR A 247 11.20 -5.02 17.50
CA TYR A 247 11.38 -4.56 18.87
C TYR A 247 12.68 -5.11 19.43
N GLY A 248 13.57 -4.23 19.84
CA GLY A 248 14.90 -4.65 20.28
C GLY A 248 15.82 -3.48 20.59
N VAL A 249 17.04 -3.80 21.01
CA VAL A 249 18.08 -2.78 21.17
C VAL A 249 18.56 -2.37 19.79
N PRO A 250 18.45 -1.08 19.39
CA PRO A 250 18.98 -0.66 18.10
C PRO A 250 20.49 -0.93 18.02
N PRO A 251 21.01 -1.31 16.84
CA PRO A 251 22.43 -1.48 16.60
C PRO A 251 23.19 -0.20 16.95
N PRO A 252 24.48 -0.29 17.29
CA PRO A 252 25.31 0.88 17.62
C PRO A 252 25.36 1.93 16.52
N THR A 253 25.20 1.51 15.26
CA THR A 253 25.08 2.37 14.10
C THR A 253 23.87 1.99 13.25
N THR A 254 23.20 2.99 12.68
CA THR A 254 22.10 2.82 11.73
C THR A 254 22.42 3.71 10.54
N CYS A 255 22.50 3.12 9.35
CA CYS A 255 22.80 3.86 8.11
C CYS A 255 24.11 4.66 8.14
N GLY A 256 25.12 4.15 8.85
CA GLY A 256 26.41 4.84 9.01
C GLY A 256 26.44 5.88 10.13
N HIS A 257 25.30 6.19 10.74
CA HIS A 257 25.17 7.15 11.82
C HIS A 257 25.15 6.48 13.20
N PRO A 258 25.71 7.12 14.24
CA PRO A 258 25.65 6.59 15.60
C PRO A 258 24.21 6.52 16.08
N ARG A 259 23.92 5.52 16.92
CA ARG A 259 22.62 5.38 17.56
C ARG A 259 22.33 6.57 18.49
N ALA A 260 21.17 7.20 18.32
CA ALA A 260 20.62 8.17 19.25
C ALA A 260 20.43 7.59 20.66
N THR A 261 20.71 8.39 21.68
CA THR A 261 20.55 8.01 23.09
C THR A 261 19.74 9.05 23.85
N PRO A 262 18.41 9.04 23.72
CA PRO A 262 17.56 10.01 24.41
C PRO A 262 17.71 9.86 25.93
N ALA A 263 17.94 10.98 26.63
CA ALA A 263 18.06 10.96 28.08
C ALA A 263 16.76 10.47 28.74
N GLY A 264 16.86 9.45 29.60
CA GLY A 264 15.72 8.86 30.30
C GLY A 264 14.91 7.85 29.49
N ALA A 265 15.32 7.54 28.25
CA ALA A 265 14.74 6.45 27.47
C ALA A 265 15.16 5.09 28.03
N VAL A 266 14.24 4.14 27.93
CA VAL A 266 14.47 2.72 28.19
C VAL A 266 14.82 2.04 26.86
N LEU A 267 15.76 1.08 26.92
CA LEU A 267 15.97 0.12 25.85
C LEU A 267 15.28 -1.19 26.25
N PRO A 268 14.67 -1.93 25.30
CA PRO A 268 14.68 -1.78 23.84
C PRO A 268 13.76 -0.66 23.28
N SER A 269 13.86 -0.38 21.98
CA SER A 269 13.00 0.56 21.25
C SER A 269 12.12 -0.16 20.22
N THR A 270 11.05 0.51 19.78
CA THR A 270 10.27 0.08 18.61
C THR A 270 10.93 0.67 17.36
N ARG A 271 11.37 -0.20 16.45
CA ARG A 271 12.02 0.20 15.20
C ARG A 271 11.10 -0.01 14.01
N VAL A 272 10.97 1.02 13.18
CA VAL A 272 10.26 1.01 11.90
C VAL A 272 11.26 1.26 10.78
N VAL A 273 11.26 0.43 9.75
CA VAL A 273 12.11 0.61 8.57
C VAL A 273 11.22 0.64 7.33
N LEU A 274 11.36 1.69 6.52
CA LEU A 274 10.71 1.84 5.23
C LEU A 274 11.71 1.51 4.13
N THR A 275 11.38 0.56 3.25
CA THR A 275 12.24 0.16 2.13
C THR A 275 11.50 0.28 0.79
N THR A 276 12.13 0.97 -0.18
CA THR A 276 11.62 1.14 -1.55
C THR A 276 12.17 0.12 -2.56
N GLY A 277 13.19 -0.66 -2.17
CA GLY A 277 13.90 -1.62 -3.04
C GLY A 277 13.26 -3.00 -3.13
N GLY A 278 13.63 -3.76 -4.17
CA GLY A 278 13.31 -5.19 -4.30
C GLY A 278 14.25 -6.08 -3.48
N GLU A 279 13.94 -7.38 -3.38
CA GLU A 279 14.62 -8.39 -2.55
C GLU A 279 16.17 -8.44 -2.67
N SER A 280 16.75 -7.89 -3.73
CA SER A 280 18.19 -7.94 -4.02
C SER A 280 19.03 -6.80 -3.47
N SER A 281 18.45 -5.76 -2.84
CA SER A 281 19.26 -4.67 -2.28
C SER A 281 19.71 -4.98 -0.85
N THR A 282 20.71 -5.83 -0.69
CA THR A 282 21.38 -6.08 0.60
C THR A 282 22.10 -4.85 1.18
N ASP A 283 22.24 -3.77 0.40
CA ASP A 283 22.99 -2.56 0.76
C ASP A 283 22.17 -1.26 0.83
N ALA A 284 20.85 -1.29 0.64
CA ALA A 284 20.04 -0.08 0.77
C ALA A 284 19.60 0.09 2.22
N CYS A 285 20.29 0.95 2.99
CA CYS A 285 19.70 1.53 4.20
C CYS A 285 18.29 2.04 3.83
N GLY A 286 17.26 1.54 4.51
CA GLY A 286 15.91 2.11 4.43
C GLY A 286 15.78 3.31 5.36
N LEU A 287 14.80 4.18 5.12
CA LEU A 287 14.46 5.21 6.11
C LEU A 287 14.06 4.51 7.41
N THR A 288 14.78 4.79 8.50
CA THR A 288 14.61 4.10 9.76
C THR A 288 14.13 5.06 10.84
N ILE A 289 13.16 4.63 11.63
CA ILE A 289 12.59 5.38 12.74
C ILE A 289 12.70 4.51 14.00
N ASP A 290 13.40 5.00 15.02
CA ASP A 290 13.44 4.37 16.34
C ASP A 290 12.57 5.18 17.32
N LEU A 291 11.59 4.53 17.94
CA LEU A 291 10.71 5.08 18.95
C LEU A 291 11.15 4.60 20.34
N PHE A 292 11.60 5.54 21.16
CA PHE A 292 12.14 5.28 22.49
C PHE A 292 11.12 5.65 23.57
N ASP A 293 10.74 4.65 24.36
CA ASP A 293 9.82 4.84 25.48
C ASP A 293 10.59 5.29 26.73
N ASN A 294 9.94 6.07 27.58
CA ASN A 294 10.41 6.32 28.94
C ASN A 294 10.00 5.17 29.90
N VAL A 295 10.36 5.30 31.17
CA VAL A 295 10.01 4.31 32.22
C VAL A 295 8.50 4.14 32.44
N LEU A 296 7.66 5.05 31.95
CA LEU A 296 6.20 4.98 32.01
C LEU A 296 5.58 4.37 30.73
N GLY A 297 6.40 3.95 29.77
CA GLY A 297 5.95 3.36 28.50
C GLY A 297 5.43 4.38 27.48
N ALA A 298 5.69 5.67 27.68
CA ALA A 298 5.32 6.75 26.76
C ALA A 298 6.50 7.13 25.86
N ILE A 299 6.23 7.41 24.59
CA ILE A 299 7.27 7.76 23.60
C ILE A 299 7.90 9.09 24.00
N SER A 300 9.19 9.07 24.32
CA SER A 300 9.96 10.22 24.81
C SER A 300 11.10 10.62 23.87
N GLY A 301 11.47 9.75 22.93
CA GLY A 301 12.43 10.03 21.88
C GLY A 301 12.01 9.41 20.56
N VAL A 302 12.26 10.13 19.47
CA VAL A 302 12.09 9.65 18.10
C VAL A 302 13.39 9.93 17.35
N ALA A 303 14.02 8.90 16.81
CA ALA A 303 15.20 9.06 15.98
C ALA A 303 14.91 8.66 14.55
N LEU A 304 15.10 9.60 13.63
CA LEU A 304 15.01 9.39 12.19
C LEU A 304 16.42 9.20 11.63
N TYR A 305 16.63 8.11 10.89
CA TYR A 305 17.85 7.88 10.12
C TYR A 305 17.50 7.87 8.66
N THR A 306 18.17 8.72 7.89
CA THR A 306 17.93 8.86 6.47
C THR A 306 18.90 7.98 5.67
N PRO A 307 18.44 7.43 4.54
CA PRO A 307 19.34 6.72 3.65
C PRO A 307 20.35 7.67 3.01
N PRO A 308 21.60 7.21 2.77
CA PRO A 308 22.58 8.01 2.06
C PRO A 308 22.01 8.42 0.69
N ARG A 309 22.21 9.68 0.31
CA ARG A 309 21.73 10.16 -0.98
C ARG A 309 22.49 9.43 -2.09
N PRO A 310 21.81 8.92 -3.12
CA PRO A 310 22.50 8.32 -4.25
C PRO A 310 23.37 9.40 -4.93
N GLY A 311 24.69 9.20 -4.92
CA GLY A 311 25.66 10.03 -5.65
C GLY A 311 26.46 11.07 -4.85
N THR A 312 26.58 10.94 -3.52
CA THR A 312 27.57 11.68 -2.72
C THR A 312 28.79 10.84 -2.38
#